data_AF-A0A959ZUT6-F1
#
_entry.id   AF-A0A959ZUT6-F1
#
_cell.length_a   1.000
_cell.length_b   1.000
_cell.length_c   1.000
_cell.angle_alpha   90.00
_cell.angle_beta   90.00
_cell.angle_gamma   90.00
#
_symmetry.space_group_name_H-M   'P 1'
#
loop_
_entity.id
_entity.type
_entity.pdbx_description
1 polymer ?
#
loop_
_entity_poly.entity_id
_entity_poly.type
_entity_poly.pdbx_seq_one_letter_code
_entity_poly.pdbx_strand_id
1 'polypeptide(L)' 'MKPWELARTKEPLAGEAGLDALAREQSACGDWVRVMCANPKLIERPVVISSDGRARLGRPPESVGALLD' A
#
# COMPACT_ATOMS: atom_id res chain seq x y z
N MET A 1 -1.42 -9.56 1.72
CA MET A 1 -1.18 -8.10 1.77
C MET A 1 -2.51 -7.40 1.60
N LYS A 2 -2.84 -6.52 2.53
CA LYS A 2 -4.06 -5.72 2.59
C LYS A 2 -3.72 -4.25 2.35
N PRO A 3 -4.65 -3.42 1.83
CA PRO A 3 -4.37 -2.02 1.52
C PRO A 3 -3.82 -1.19 2.68
N TRP A 4 -4.34 -1.39 3.91
CA TRP A 4 -3.87 -0.69 5.11
C TRP A 4 -2.46 -1.08 5.56
N GLU A 5 -1.91 -2.21 5.08
CA GLU A 5 -0.52 -2.59 5.29
C GLU A 5 0.43 -1.88 4.30
N LEU A 6 -0.12 -1.33 3.21
CA LEU A 6 0.59 -0.63 2.15
C LEU A 6 0.41 0.89 2.20
N ALA A 7 -0.38 1.38 3.14
CA ALA A 7 -0.74 2.78 3.18
C ALA A 7 0.11 3.56 4.18
N ARG A 8 0.56 4.74 3.77
CA ARG A 8 1.32 5.72 4.56
C ARG A 8 0.39 6.47 5.52
N THR A 9 -0.11 5.75 6.52
CA THR A 9 -1.11 6.26 7.50
C THR A 9 -0.58 7.36 8.43
N LYS A 10 0.74 7.61 8.44
CA LYS A 10 1.39 8.63 9.27
C LYS A 10 1.54 10.00 8.57
N GLU A 11 1.22 10.09 7.28
CA GLU A 11 1.27 11.35 6.55
C GLU A 11 0.05 12.21 6.88
N PRO A 12 0.16 13.55 6.98
CA PRO A 12 -0.99 14.44 7.18
C PRO A 12 -2.11 14.21 6.15
N LEU A 13 -1.70 13.92 4.91
CA LEU A 13 -2.59 13.60 3.80
C LEU A 13 -3.52 12.41 4.09
N ALA A 14 -3.13 11.48 4.97
CA ALA A 14 -3.97 10.33 5.30
C ALA A 14 -5.26 10.75 6.02
N GLY A 15 -5.17 11.72 6.94
CA GLY A 15 -6.34 12.28 7.62
C GLY A 15 -7.16 13.18 6.68
N GLU A 16 -6.50 14.01 5.87
CA GLU A 16 -7.18 14.86 4.88
C GLU A 16 -7.97 14.06 3.84
N ALA A 17 -7.45 12.90 3.44
CA ALA A 17 -8.07 12.01 2.48
C ALA A 17 -9.11 11.06 3.09
N GLY A 18 -9.36 11.13 4.41
CA GLY A 18 -10.30 10.27 5.12
C GLY A 18 -9.87 8.80 5.21
N LEU A 19 -8.57 8.52 5.03
CA LEU A 19 -8.02 7.18 5.02
C LEU A 19 -7.99 6.55 6.43
N ASP A 20 -7.81 7.38 7.46
CA ASP A 20 -7.76 6.99 8.88
C ASP A 20 -9.13 6.56 9.43
N ALA A 21 -10.23 7.07 8.86
CA ALA A 21 -11.59 6.71 9.22
C ALA A 21 -12.03 5.34 8.67
N LEU A 22 -11.27 4.76 7.73
CA LEU A 22 -11.62 3.47 7.13
C LEU A 22 -11.30 2.31 8.08
N ALA A 23 -12.26 1.40 8.22
CA ALA A 23 -12.06 0.17 8.98
C ALA A 23 -10.99 -0.73 8.30
N ARG A 24 -10.23 -1.48 9.10
CA ARG A 24 -9.19 -2.40 8.62
C ARG A 24 -9.74 -3.80 8.43
N GLU A 25 -10.77 -3.92 7.60
CA GLU A 25 -11.50 -5.16 7.35
C GLU A 25 -11.79 -5.38 5.86
N GLN A 26 -12.20 -6.59 5.51
CA GLN A 26 -12.30 -7.01 4.11
C GLN A 26 -13.37 -6.23 3.32
N SER A 27 -14.47 -5.86 3.97
CA SER A 27 -15.55 -5.01 3.44
C SER A 27 -15.03 -3.63 3.00
N ALA A 28 -14.14 -3.02 3.76
CA ALA A 28 -13.59 -1.69 3.47
C ALA A 28 -12.44 -1.71 2.45
N CYS A 29 -11.97 -2.88 2.01
CA CYS A 29 -10.81 -3.01 1.12
C CYS A 29 -10.96 -2.19 -0.17
N GLY A 30 -12.16 -2.12 -0.74
CA GLY A 30 -12.43 -1.32 -1.94
C GLY A 30 -12.27 0.18 -1.71
N ASP A 31 -12.69 0.68 -0.54
CA ASP A 31 -12.61 2.10 -0.20
C ASP A 31 -11.17 2.54 0.04
N TRP A 32 -10.39 1.70 0.72
CA TRP A 32 -8.94 1.93 0.86
C TRP A 32 -8.27 2.08 -0.51
N VAL A 33 -8.55 1.16 -1.44
CA VAL A 33 -7.98 1.21 -2.80
C VAL A 33 -8.41 2.48 -3.53
N ARG A 34 -9.70 2.87 -3.45
CA ARG A 34 -10.19 4.11 -4.09
C ARG A 34 -9.44 5.34 -3.58
N VAL A 35 -9.32 5.49 -2.26
CA VAL A 35 -8.62 6.64 -1.64
C VAL A 35 -7.13 6.65 -2.02
N MET A 36 -6.48 5.48 -1.99
CA MET A 36 -5.07 5.32 -2.38
C MET A 36 -4.82 5.61 -3.87
N CYS A 37 -5.73 5.22 -4.76
CA CYS A 37 -5.66 5.52 -6.18
C CYS A 37 -5.87 7.01 -6.46
N ALA A 38 -6.80 7.66 -5.74
CA ALA A 38 -7.00 9.11 -5.83
C ALA A 38 -5.80 9.88 -5.27
N ASN A 39 -5.08 9.31 -4.30
CA ASN A 39 -3.93 9.92 -3.65
C ASN A 39 -2.71 8.97 -3.66
N PRO A 40 -2.01 8.78 -4.80
CA PRO A 40 -0.92 7.81 -4.91
C PRO A 40 0.26 8.03 -3.95
N LYS A 41 0.37 9.24 -3.36
CA LYS A 41 1.33 9.56 -2.30
C LYS A 41 1.08 8.76 -1.02
N LEU A 42 -0.15 8.29 -0.78
CA LEU A 42 -0.51 7.46 0.36
C LEU A 42 -0.05 6.01 0.21
N ILE A 43 0.49 5.62 -0.94
CA ILE A 43 0.98 4.25 -1.17
C ILE A 43 2.46 4.19 -0.79
N GLU A 44 2.84 3.18 0.01
CA GLU A 44 4.23 2.93 0.38
C GLU A 44 5.10 2.68 -0.85
N ARG A 45 6.34 3.19 -0.79
CA ARG A 45 7.32 3.10 -1.88
C ARG A 45 8.70 2.78 -1.31
N PRO A 46 9.58 2.07 -2.03
CA PRO A 46 9.40 1.54 -3.39
C PRO A 46 8.55 0.26 -3.42
N VAL A 47 7.77 0.08 -4.50
CA VAL A 47 7.12 -1.19 -4.84
C VAL A 47 7.86 -1.76 -6.04
N VAL A 48 8.37 -2.97 -5.89
CA VAL A 48 9.08 -3.70 -6.94
C VAL A 48 8.13 -4.75 -7.51
N ILE A 49 8.07 -4.83 -8.85
CA ILE A 49 7.23 -5.78 -9.58
C ILE A 49 8.16 -6.63 -10.44
N SER A 50 8.06 -7.95 -10.31
CA SER A 50 8.80 -8.91 -11.14
C SER A 50 8.07 -9.19 -12.45
N SER A 51 8.78 -9.71 -13.45
CA SER A 51 8.23 -10.03 -14.78
C SER A 51 7.15 -11.11 -14.73
N ASP A 52 7.11 -11.93 -13.68
CA ASP A 52 6.07 -12.94 -13.44
C ASP A 52 4.81 -12.40 -12.75
N GLY A 53 4.75 -11.08 -12.50
CA GLY A 53 3.62 -10.42 -11.87
C GLY A 53 3.61 -10.42 -10.34
N ARG A 54 4.62 -11.00 -9.67
CA ARG A 54 4.78 -10.84 -8.21
C ARG A 54 5.19 -9.41 -7.87
N ALA A 55 4.77 -8.90 -6.71
CA ALA A 55 5.14 -7.59 -6.21
C ALA A 55 5.53 -7.62 -4.72
N ARG A 56 6.52 -6.79 -4.34
CA ARG A 56 6.99 -6.63 -2.95
C ARG A 56 7.31 -5.17 -2.65
N LEU A 57 7.21 -4.81 -1.36
CA LEU A 57 7.82 -3.58 -0.86
C LEU A 57 9.33 -3.74 -0.89
N GLY A 58 10.06 -2.78 -1.44
CA GLY A 58 11.52 -2.81 -1.46
C GLY A 58 12.17 -2.35 -0.15
N ARG A 59 11.36 -2.12 0.89
CA ARG A 59 11.83 -1.84 2.25
C ARG A 59 11.21 -2.85 3.22
N PRO A 60 12.03 -3.61 3.94
CA PRO A 60 13.50 -3.62 3.89
C PRO A 60 14.02 -4.33 2.61
N PRO A 61 15.25 -4.03 2.11
CA PRO A 61 15.74 -4.51 0.81
C PRO A 61 15.70 -6.01 0.60
N GLU A 62 15.86 -6.80 1.65
CA GLU A 62 15.74 -8.26 1.64
C GLU A 62 14.37 -8.76 1.16
N SER A 63 13.32 -7.94 1.28
CA SER A 63 11.98 -8.26 0.76
C SER A 63 11.96 -8.38 -0.77
N VAL A 64 12.92 -7.76 -1.46
CA VAL A 64 13.10 -7.88 -2.92
C VAL A 64 13.73 -9.21 -3.29
N GLY A 65 14.53 -9.83 -2.41
CA GLY A 65 15.16 -11.12 -2.67
C GLY A 65 14.15 -12.20 -3.08
N ALA A 66 12.98 -12.21 -2.42
CA ALA A 66 11.87 -13.11 -2.74
C ALA A 66 11.22 -12.91 -4.14
N LEU A 67 11.66 -11.90 -4.92
CA LEU A 67 11.26 -11.70 -6.30
C LEU A 67 12.31 -12.17 -7.32
N LEU A 68 13.52 -12.51 -6.85
CA LEU A 68 14.66 -12.86 -7.70
C LEU A 68 14.84 -14.38 -7.87
N ASP A 69 14.12 -15.17 -7.09
CA ASP A 69 14.05 -16.63 -7.18
C ASP A 69 13.05 -17.11 -8.25
#